data_AF-A0A0D0C3R2-F1
#
_entry.id   AF-A0A0D0C3R2-F1
#
_cell.length_a   1.000
_cell.length_b   1.000
_cell.length_c   1.000
_cell.angle_alpha   90.00
_cell.angle_beta   90.00
_cell.angle_gamma   90.00
#
_symmetry.space_group_name_H-M   'P 1'
#
loop_
_entity.id
_entity.type
_entity.pdbx_description
1 polymer ?
#
loop_
_entity_poly.entity_id
_entity_poly.type
_entity_poly.pdbx_seq_one_letter_code
_entity_poly.pdbx_strand_id
1 'polypeptide(L)'
;MFIAIIGLHFSGKSTVESYLIAKGFTSVRLRDKDVEITASVKNPVVSPAFPLLPVRTNNIIGDEHGRLLALDSPSSPPSFQNSNAQSLSFGSPTLLLDHVTQHWRSNFVTTDLDSDKLVNYFIRRPFFMLISIDAPVLQRYRRCHSLINMPTLEDFVKEHDREVFGDRAGPNSSGGFSLLRRTSAQVKLKIVNSFDSIAELHQYLDSLDITNTNRLRPQWDTYFMTLADLASQRSNCMKRRVGAILVRENRIVSTG
;
A
#
# COMPACT_ATOMS: atom_id res chain seq x y z
N MET A 1 4.97 7.53 1.31
CA MET A 1 4.83 6.06 1.08
C MET A 1 3.49 5.57 1.63
N PHE A 2 2.83 4.59 0.98
CA PHE A 2 1.60 3.97 1.50
C PHE A 2 1.84 2.50 1.84
N ILE A 3 1.60 2.12 3.09
CA ILE A 3 1.70 0.75 3.60
C ILE A 3 0.30 0.19 3.86
N ALA A 4 0.00 -0.98 3.30
CA ALA A 4 -1.11 -1.82 3.73
C ALA A 4 -0.60 -3.01 4.55
N ILE A 5 -1.20 -3.20 5.73
CA ILE A 5 -0.93 -4.32 6.62
C ILE A 5 -2.05 -5.36 6.45
N ILE A 6 -1.70 -6.52 5.92
CA ILE A 6 -2.55 -7.72 5.95
C ILE A 6 -1.98 -8.74 6.95
N GLY A 7 -2.80 -9.69 7.37
CA GLY A 7 -2.40 -10.71 8.34
C GLY A 7 -3.59 -11.30 9.07
N LEU A 8 -3.33 -12.39 9.79
CA LEU A 8 -4.36 -13.19 10.49
C LEU A 8 -4.94 -12.47 11.71
N HIS A 9 -6.03 -12.99 12.26
CA HIS A 9 -6.50 -12.58 13.59
C HIS A 9 -5.41 -12.76 14.66
N PHE A 10 -5.27 -11.80 15.58
CA PHE A 10 -4.29 -11.79 16.67
C PHE A 10 -2.78 -11.87 16.28
N SER A 11 -2.41 -11.68 15.01
CA SER A 11 -1.00 -11.66 14.60
C SER A 11 -0.21 -10.42 15.05
N GLY A 12 -0.90 -9.36 15.52
CA GLY A 12 -0.29 -8.10 15.98
C GLY A 12 -0.43 -6.92 15.02
N LYS A 13 -1.34 -6.99 14.04
CA LYS A 13 -1.60 -5.92 13.04
C LYS A 13 -1.66 -4.51 13.67
N SER A 14 -2.50 -4.34 14.69
CA SER A 14 -2.68 -3.05 15.37
C SER A 14 -1.43 -2.55 16.08
N THR A 15 -0.60 -3.46 16.62
CA THR A 15 0.69 -3.10 17.25
C THR A 15 1.67 -2.54 16.23
N VAL A 16 1.76 -3.16 15.04
CA VAL A 16 2.64 -2.69 13.96
C VAL A 16 2.10 -1.40 13.32
N GLU A 17 0.78 -1.23 13.26
CA GLU A 17 0.17 0.07 12.91
C GLU A 17 0.56 1.16 13.92
N SER A 18 0.41 0.92 15.23
CA SER A 18 0.83 1.86 16.29
C SER A 18 2.31 2.20 16.23
N TYR A 19 3.17 1.22 15.95
CA TYR A 19 4.60 1.42 15.72
C TYR A 19 4.86 2.34 14.51
N LEU A 20 4.19 2.12 13.38
CA LEU A 20 4.32 2.99 12.21
C LEU A 20 3.79 4.41 12.47
N ILE A 21 2.68 4.56 13.21
CA ILE A 21 2.19 5.88 13.65
C ILE A 21 3.26 6.61 14.49
N ALA A 22 3.91 5.90 15.43
CA ALA A 22 5.02 6.45 16.21
C ALA A 22 6.26 6.81 15.38
N LYS A 23 6.46 6.18 14.21
CA LYS A 23 7.48 6.55 13.19
C LYS A 23 6.99 7.64 12.21
N GLY A 24 5.85 8.29 12.46
CA GLY A 24 5.34 9.41 11.66
C GLY A 24 4.47 9.02 10.46
N PHE A 25 3.73 7.91 10.54
CA PHE A 25 2.72 7.54 9.52
C PHE A 25 1.33 8.01 9.96
N THR A 26 0.60 8.65 9.04
CA THR A 26 -0.82 8.96 9.19
C THR A 26 -1.63 7.66 9.06
N SER A 27 -2.44 7.32 10.07
CA SER A 27 -3.36 6.17 9.96
C SER A 27 -4.51 6.51 9.02
N VAL A 28 -4.91 5.56 8.18
CA VAL A 28 -5.96 5.75 7.19
C VAL A 28 -6.96 4.61 7.23
N ARG A 29 -8.23 4.97 7.45
CA ARG A 29 -9.36 4.08 7.66
C ARG A 29 -10.35 4.13 6.51
N LEU A 30 -10.97 3.00 6.22
CA LEU A 30 -12.03 2.86 5.23
C LEU A 30 -13.34 2.47 5.94
N ARG A 31 -14.38 3.31 5.82
CA ARG A 31 -15.69 3.04 6.43
C ARG A 31 -16.49 2.06 5.57
N ASP A 32 -16.66 2.38 4.29
CA ASP A 32 -17.44 1.60 3.34
C ASP A 32 -16.50 0.74 2.49
N LYS A 33 -16.51 -0.58 2.73
CA LYS A 33 -15.64 -1.56 2.06
C LYS A 33 -16.24 -2.12 0.76
N ASP A 34 -17.57 -2.12 0.67
CA ASP A 34 -18.35 -2.81 -0.37
C ASP A 34 -18.73 -1.92 -1.57
N VAL A 35 -18.16 -0.71 -1.67
CA VAL A 35 -18.33 0.15 -2.84
C VAL A 35 -17.78 -0.57 -4.07
N GLU A 36 -18.66 -0.95 -4.99
CA GLU A 36 -18.28 -1.66 -6.21
C GLU A 36 -17.25 -0.85 -7.00
N ILE A 37 -16.07 -1.44 -7.22
CA ILE A 37 -14.99 -0.84 -8.03
C ILE A 37 -15.40 -0.93 -9.50
N THR A 38 -16.31 -0.04 -9.92
CA THR A 38 -16.80 0.12 -11.28
C THR A 38 -15.71 0.74 -12.16
N ALA A 39 -14.70 -0.07 -12.48
CA ALA A 39 -13.58 0.29 -13.32
C ALA A 39 -14.07 0.60 -14.75
N SER A 40 -14.36 1.87 -15.03
CA SER A 40 -14.73 2.36 -16.35
C SER A 40 -13.51 2.34 -17.29
N VAL A 41 -13.18 1.16 -17.80
CA VAL A 41 -12.12 0.94 -18.78
C VAL A 41 -12.60 1.42 -20.16
N LYS A 42 -12.54 2.72 -20.38
CA LYS A 42 -12.60 3.30 -21.73
C LYS A 42 -11.19 3.30 -22.32
N ASN A 43 -10.87 2.25 -23.07
CA ASN A 43 -9.63 2.16 -23.85
C ASN A 43 -9.61 3.26 -24.93
N PRO A 44 -8.64 4.18 -24.95
CA PRO A 44 -8.41 5.04 -26.11
C PRO A 44 -7.74 4.21 -27.21
N VAL A 45 -8.41 4.05 -28.35
CA VAL A 45 -7.81 3.45 -29.55
C VAL A 45 -6.77 4.41 -30.12
N VAL A 46 -5.59 3.89 -30.46
CA VAL A 46 -4.45 4.68 -30.95
C VAL A 46 -4.37 4.65 -32.47
N SER A 47 -4.04 5.80 -33.08
CA SER A 47 -3.35 6.05 -34.37
C SER A 47 -4.09 7.06 -35.29
N PRO A 48 -3.41 7.78 -36.21
CA PRO A 48 -2.47 8.86 -35.86
C PRO A 48 -2.51 10.10 -36.79
N ALA A 49 -2.26 11.31 -36.28
CA ALA A 49 -1.83 12.46 -37.11
C ALA A 49 -1.16 13.60 -36.30
N PHE A 50 -0.08 14.17 -36.86
CA PHE A 50 0.47 15.52 -36.62
C PHE A 50 0.40 16.27 -37.98
N PRO A 51 0.66 17.60 -38.09
CA PRO A 51 1.04 18.59 -37.06
C PRO A 51 -0.14 19.57 -36.77
N LEU A 52 -0.10 20.90 -36.51
CA LEU A 52 0.84 22.03 -36.68
C LEU A 52 0.64 23.14 -35.60
N LEU A 53 1.40 24.25 -35.76
CA LEU A 53 1.35 25.52 -35.00
C LEU A 53 0.85 26.66 -35.97
N PRO A 54 0.85 27.99 -35.65
CA PRO A 54 0.98 28.76 -34.38
C PRO A 54 -0.07 29.94 -34.26
N VAL A 55 0.24 30.96 -33.42
CA VAL A 55 -0.27 32.38 -33.43
C VAL A 55 -1.63 32.62 -32.70
N ARG A 56 -1.82 33.43 -31.63
CA ARG A 56 -1.43 34.81 -31.17
C ARG A 56 -2.33 35.98 -31.65
N THR A 57 -3.13 36.57 -30.74
CA THR A 57 -3.42 38.01 -30.44
C THR A 57 -4.61 38.07 -29.45
N ASN A 58 -4.60 38.73 -28.29
CA ASN A 58 -4.42 40.15 -27.88
C ASN A 58 -5.72 41.00 -27.87
N ASN A 59 -6.00 41.61 -26.69
CA ASN A 59 -6.62 42.95 -26.48
C ASN A 59 -8.16 43.12 -26.72
N ILE A 60 -8.94 44.07 -26.13
CA ILE A 60 -8.85 45.04 -24.99
C ILE A 60 -10.26 45.67 -24.74
N ILE A 61 -10.60 46.12 -23.50
CA ILE A 61 -11.78 46.98 -23.10
C ILE A 61 -13.21 46.39 -23.32
N GLY A 62 -14.26 46.68 -22.54
CA GLY A 62 -14.38 47.39 -21.24
C GLY A 62 -15.84 47.69 -20.81
N ASP A 63 -16.00 48.09 -19.54
CA ASP A 63 -17.04 48.87 -18.85
C ASP A 63 -18.57 48.50 -18.79
N GLU A 64 -19.01 48.33 -17.53
CA GLU A 64 -20.18 48.96 -16.86
C GLU A 64 -21.64 48.43 -16.91
N HIS A 65 -22.29 48.57 -15.74
CA HIS A 65 -23.73 48.42 -15.40
C HIS A 65 -24.40 47.03 -15.52
N GLY A 66 -25.17 46.52 -14.54
CA GLY A 66 -25.43 46.96 -13.15
C GLY A 66 -26.64 46.25 -12.49
N ARG A 67 -26.65 46.18 -11.13
CA ARG A 67 -27.69 45.55 -10.24
C ARG A 67 -27.77 44.00 -10.34
N LEU A 68 -28.29 43.22 -9.36
CA LEU A 68 -29.00 43.54 -8.10
C LEU A 68 -28.69 42.52 -6.97
N LEU A 69 -28.62 43.00 -5.72
CA LEU A 69 -28.68 42.32 -4.40
C LEU A 69 -28.54 40.78 -4.24
N ALA A 70 -27.58 40.36 -3.41
CA ALA A 70 -27.82 39.53 -2.21
C ALA A 70 -26.74 39.83 -1.16
N LEU A 71 -27.04 39.68 0.13
CA LEU A 71 -26.04 39.82 1.21
C LEU A 71 -25.47 38.44 1.59
N ASP A 72 -24.18 38.40 1.92
CA ASP A 72 -23.78 37.96 3.26
C ASP A 72 -22.37 38.49 3.61
N SER A 73 -22.14 38.82 4.89
CA SER A 73 -20.90 39.44 5.37
C SER A 73 -19.93 38.42 5.99
N PRO A 74 -18.60 38.61 5.88
CA PRO A 74 -17.63 37.58 6.23
C PRO A 74 -17.14 37.67 7.68
N SER A 75 -16.99 36.51 8.35
CA SER A 75 -15.84 36.22 9.22
C SER A 75 -15.88 34.82 9.85
N SER A 76 -14.94 33.94 9.47
CA SER A 76 -14.17 33.05 10.36
C SER A 76 -13.30 32.10 9.53
N PRO A 77 -11.96 32.10 9.66
CA PRO A 77 -11.15 31.01 9.12
C PRO A 77 -11.41 29.72 9.92
N PRO A 78 -11.34 28.53 9.31
CA PRO A 78 -11.45 27.29 10.05
C PRO A 78 -10.31 27.19 11.06
N SER A 79 -10.66 27.07 12.35
CA SER A 79 -9.70 26.92 13.42
C SER A 79 -8.97 25.58 13.30
N PHE A 80 -7.68 25.63 12.95
CA PHE A 80 -6.79 24.48 12.98
C PHE A 80 -6.58 24.03 14.44
N GLN A 81 -7.53 23.27 14.97
CA GLN A 81 -7.38 22.59 16.25
C GLN A 81 -6.32 21.51 16.10
N ASN A 82 -5.11 21.84 16.53
CA ASN A 82 -3.94 20.98 16.47
C ASN A 82 -4.08 19.84 17.50
N SER A 83 -4.61 18.69 17.07
CA SER A 83 -4.77 17.49 17.88
C SER A 83 -3.91 16.35 17.34
N ASN A 84 -3.20 15.67 18.25
CA ASN A 84 -2.34 14.54 17.93
C ASN A 84 -3.18 13.30 17.52
N ALA A 85 -2.53 12.38 16.77
CA ALA A 85 -3.13 11.20 16.15
C ALA A 85 -4.11 11.52 14.99
N GLN A 86 -3.56 12.01 13.87
CA GLN A 86 -4.29 12.14 12.61
C GLN A 86 -4.65 10.75 12.04
N SER A 87 -5.87 10.28 12.34
CA SER A 87 -6.52 9.16 11.65
C SER A 87 -7.51 9.70 10.61
N LEU A 88 -7.21 9.53 9.32
CA LEU A 88 -8.08 9.98 8.23
C LEU A 88 -9.06 8.85 7.86
N SER A 89 -10.37 9.09 7.95
CA SER A 89 -11.38 8.09 7.57
C SER A 89 -12.11 8.47 6.27
N PHE A 90 -12.07 7.59 5.27
CA PHE A 90 -12.70 7.78 3.96
C PHE A 90 -13.93 6.87 3.79
N GLY A 91 -14.96 7.37 3.09
CA GLY A 91 -16.17 6.62 2.73
C GLY A 91 -16.13 5.96 1.34
N SER A 92 -14.96 5.92 0.68
CA SER A 92 -14.79 5.20 -0.59
C SER A 92 -13.33 4.82 -0.83
N PRO A 93 -13.04 3.62 -1.38
CA PRO A 93 -11.71 3.23 -1.86
C PRO A 93 -11.14 4.16 -2.93
N THR A 94 -11.98 4.80 -3.75
CA THR A 94 -11.53 5.70 -4.83
C THR A 94 -11.00 7.02 -4.27
N LEU A 95 -11.78 7.68 -3.39
CA LEU A 95 -11.39 8.90 -2.70
C LEU A 95 -10.12 8.70 -1.85
N LEU A 96 -10.00 7.54 -1.20
CA LEU A 96 -8.79 7.11 -0.51
C LEU A 96 -7.59 7.04 -1.47
N LEU A 97 -7.73 6.36 -2.62
CA LEU A 97 -6.65 6.27 -3.61
C LEU A 97 -6.26 7.63 -4.17
N ASP A 98 -7.22 8.49 -4.49
CA ASP A 98 -6.97 9.81 -5.07
C ASP A 98 -6.26 10.74 -4.08
N HIS A 99 -6.72 10.78 -2.82
CA HIS A 99 -6.03 11.52 -1.75
C HIS A 99 -4.59 11.02 -1.54
N VAL A 100 -4.39 9.71 -1.43
CA VAL A 100 -3.04 9.13 -1.25
C VAL A 100 -2.17 9.33 -2.51
N THR A 101 -2.77 9.41 -3.70
CA THR A 101 -2.05 9.71 -4.96
C THR A 101 -1.64 11.18 -5.04
N GLN A 102 -2.49 12.12 -4.60
CA GLN A 102 -2.14 13.55 -4.49
C GLN A 102 -1.03 13.76 -3.45
N HIS A 103 -1.15 13.12 -2.29
CA HIS A 103 -0.20 13.23 -1.18
C HIS A 103 0.87 12.12 -1.16
N TRP A 104 1.26 11.56 -2.32
CA TRP A 104 2.13 10.36 -2.42
C TRP A 104 3.48 10.44 -1.68
N ARG A 105 3.99 11.65 -1.44
CA ARG A 105 5.20 11.93 -0.65
C ARG A 105 5.01 11.69 0.85
N SER A 106 3.81 11.92 1.38
CA SER A 106 3.44 11.69 2.78
C SER A 106 3.37 10.20 3.11
N ASN A 107 3.48 9.87 4.40
CA ASN A 107 3.50 8.49 4.88
C ASN A 107 2.14 8.08 5.45
N PHE A 108 1.55 7.03 4.88
CA PHE A 108 0.23 6.52 5.22
C PHE A 108 0.28 5.03 5.57
N VAL A 109 -0.52 4.61 6.54
CA VAL A 109 -0.69 3.20 6.92
C VAL A 109 -2.18 2.83 6.99
N THR A 110 -2.54 1.62 6.56
CA THR A 110 -3.89 1.07 6.74
C THR A 110 -3.87 -0.42 7.08
N THR A 111 -4.87 -0.88 7.84
CA THR A 111 -5.13 -2.30 8.12
C THR A 111 -6.40 -2.82 7.44
N ASP A 112 -7.12 -1.97 6.71
CA ASP A 112 -8.55 -2.19 6.42
C ASP A 112 -8.79 -2.87 5.06
N LEU A 113 -7.72 -3.25 4.36
CA LEU A 113 -7.77 -3.90 3.04
C LEU A 113 -7.88 -5.43 3.19
N ASP A 114 -9.09 -5.92 3.40
CA ASP A 114 -9.45 -7.34 3.50
C ASP A 114 -9.86 -7.98 2.15
N SER A 115 -10.26 -7.18 1.17
CA SER A 115 -10.66 -7.66 -0.15
C SER A 115 -9.51 -7.69 -1.17
N ASP A 116 -9.35 -8.84 -1.83
CA ASP A 116 -8.38 -9.07 -2.92
C ASP A 116 -8.60 -8.10 -4.10
N LYS A 117 -9.86 -7.69 -4.35
CA LYS A 117 -10.17 -6.63 -5.33
C LYS A 117 -9.54 -5.29 -4.95
N LEU A 118 -9.57 -4.92 -3.67
CA LEU A 118 -8.97 -3.68 -3.15
C LEU A 118 -7.43 -3.75 -3.24
N VAL A 119 -6.81 -4.84 -2.77
CA VAL A 119 -5.35 -4.97 -2.81
C VAL A 119 -4.81 -4.92 -4.26
N ASN A 120 -5.49 -5.58 -5.21
CA ASN A 120 -5.13 -5.54 -6.64
C ASN A 120 -5.46 -4.19 -7.34
N TYR A 121 -6.21 -3.29 -6.70
CA TYR A 121 -6.42 -1.91 -7.13
C TYR A 121 -5.27 -1.02 -6.66
N PHE A 122 -4.90 -1.08 -5.37
CA PHE A 122 -3.83 -0.25 -4.79
C PHE A 122 -2.41 -0.65 -5.26
N ILE A 123 -2.13 -1.95 -5.48
CA ILE A 123 -0.79 -2.42 -5.85
C ILE A 123 -0.26 -1.91 -7.20
N ARG A 124 -1.15 -1.40 -8.05
CA ARG A 124 -0.78 -0.77 -9.33
C ARG A 124 -0.05 0.58 -9.15
N ARG A 125 0.13 1.05 -7.91
CA ARG A 125 0.84 2.30 -7.60
C ARG A 125 2.27 2.02 -7.11
N PRO A 126 3.29 2.73 -7.64
CA PRO A 126 4.69 2.47 -7.29
C PRO A 126 5.03 2.83 -5.82
N PHE A 127 4.22 3.69 -5.19
CA PHE A 127 4.37 4.09 -3.79
C PHE A 127 3.73 3.13 -2.77
N PHE A 128 3.12 2.02 -3.23
CA PHE A 128 2.41 1.05 -2.39
C PHE A 128 3.31 -0.12 -1.94
N MET A 129 3.24 -0.43 -0.64
CA MET A 129 3.83 -1.62 -0.01
C MET A 129 2.74 -2.47 0.63
N LEU A 130 2.71 -3.76 0.30
CA LEU A 130 1.91 -4.75 1.01
C LEU A 130 2.80 -5.52 1.99
N ILE A 131 2.46 -5.48 3.27
CA ILE A 131 3.16 -6.18 4.36
C ILE A 131 2.22 -7.25 4.91
N SER A 132 2.71 -8.47 5.07
CA SER A 132 1.96 -9.56 5.72
C SER A 132 2.53 -9.87 7.10
N ILE A 133 1.68 -9.82 8.12
CA ILE A 133 2.03 -10.14 9.51
C ILE A 133 1.42 -11.47 9.91
N ASP A 134 2.28 -12.44 10.13
CA ASP A 134 1.98 -13.80 10.58
C ASP A 134 2.42 -13.99 12.03
N ALA A 135 1.93 -15.02 12.71
CA ALA A 135 2.38 -15.38 14.06
C ALA A 135 2.04 -16.86 14.39
N PRO A 136 2.82 -17.55 15.23
CA PRO A 136 2.53 -18.92 15.65
C PRO A 136 1.11 -19.09 16.20
N VAL A 137 0.42 -20.16 15.80
CA VAL A 137 -1.00 -20.42 16.13
C VAL A 137 -1.24 -20.36 17.64
N LEU A 138 -0.35 -20.96 18.43
CA LEU A 138 -0.43 -20.98 19.90
C LEU A 138 -0.29 -19.60 20.54
N GLN A 139 0.58 -18.73 20.01
CA GLN A 139 0.70 -17.34 20.49
C GLN A 139 -0.52 -16.51 20.08
N ARG A 140 -1.06 -16.70 18.88
CA ARG A 140 -2.33 -16.06 18.48
C ARG A 140 -3.50 -16.50 19.36
N TYR A 141 -3.57 -17.79 19.71
CA TYR A 141 -4.57 -18.33 20.65
C TYR A 141 -4.40 -17.72 22.05
N ARG A 142 -3.17 -17.68 22.60
CA ARG A 142 -2.90 -17.03 23.90
C ARG A 142 -3.35 -15.55 23.92
N ARG A 143 -3.01 -14.79 22.87
CA ARG A 143 -3.41 -13.37 22.70
C ARG A 143 -4.94 -13.23 22.57
N CYS A 144 -5.61 -14.16 21.87
CA CYS A 144 -7.06 -14.22 21.79
C CYS A 144 -7.69 -14.47 23.16
N HIS A 145 -7.25 -15.52 23.86
CA HIS A 145 -7.73 -15.94 25.18
C HIS A 145 -7.52 -14.87 26.26
N SER A 146 -6.50 -14.00 26.14
CA SER A 146 -6.31 -12.86 27.05
C SER A 146 -7.23 -11.65 26.78
N LEU A 147 -7.90 -11.62 25.62
CA LEU A 147 -8.75 -10.50 25.18
C LEU A 147 -10.24 -10.86 25.08
N ILE A 148 -10.54 -12.11 24.73
CA ILE A 148 -11.88 -12.66 24.54
C ILE A 148 -11.96 -13.98 25.29
N ASN A 149 -12.97 -14.12 26.14
CA ASN A 149 -13.09 -15.29 27.01
C ASN A 149 -13.61 -16.51 26.22
N MET A 150 -12.70 -17.42 25.86
CA MET A 150 -12.95 -18.84 25.56
C MET A 150 -13.78 -19.20 24.30
N PRO A 151 -13.23 -19.03 23.08
CA PRO A 151 -13.32 -20.10 22.08
C PRO A 151 -12.44 -21.29 22.53
N THR A 152 -12.78 -22.53 22.15
CA THR A 152 -11.81 -23.63 22.36
C THR A 152 -10.62 -23.51 21.40
N LEU A 153 -9.51 -24.19 21.69
CA LEU A 153 -8.39 -24.28 20.74
C LEU A 153 -8.83 -24.90 19.41
N GLU A 154 -9.76 -25.85 19.43
CA GLU A 154 -10.29 -26.49 18.23
C GLU A 154 -11.09 -25.48 17.39
N ASP A 155 -11.94 -24.66 18.01
CA ASP A 155 -12.75 -23.65 17.30
C ASP A 155 -11.90 -22.50 16.77
N PHE A 156 -10.87 -22.11 17.52
CA PHE A 156 -9.86 -21.15 17.03
C PHE A 156 -9.10 -21.68 15.81
N VAL A 157 -8.78 -22.98 15.77
CA VAL A 157 -8.15 -23.62 14.59
C VAL A 157 -9.13 -23.75 13.43
N LYS A 158 -10.41 -24.10 13.66
CA LYS A 158 -11.45 -24.11 12.61
C LYS A 158 -11.61 -22.73 11.95
N GLU A 159 -11.68 -21.67 12.75
CA GLU A 159 -11.77 -20.29 12.24
C GLU A 159 -10.50 -19.93 11.46
N HIS A 160 -9.32 -20.27 11.98
CA HIS A 160 -8.06 -20.02 11.30
C HIS A 160 -7.94 -20.74 9.95
N ASP A 161 -8.33 -22.02 9.89
CA ASP A 161 -8.35 -22.79 8.65
C ASP A 161 -9.33 -22.19 7.63
N ARG A 162 -10.52 -21.77 8.08
CA ARG A 162 -11.48 -21.05 7.24
C ARG A 162 -10.92 -19.72 6.73
N GLU A 163 -10.21 -18.96 7.57
CA GLU A 163 -9.54 -17.70 7.20
C GLU A 163 -8.41 -17.91 6.16
N VAL A 164 -7.72 -19.06 6.13
CA VAL A 164 -6.57 -19.33 5.25
C VAL A 164 -6.93 -20.11 3.98
N PHE A 165 -7.69 -21.18 4.13
CA PHE A 165 -8.00 -22.12 3.05
C PHE A 165 -9.34 -21.81 2.37
N GLY A 166 -10.20 -21.01 3.03
CA GLY A 166 -11.60 -20.83 2.67
C GLY A 166 -12.47 -21.91 3.30
N ASP A 167 -13.78 -21.83 3.10
CA ASP A 167 -14.69 -22.91 3.49
C ASP A 167 -14.38 -24.18 2.67
N ARG A 168 -14.56 -25.36 3.27
CA ARG A 168 -14.26 -26.64 2.59
C ARG A 168 -15.18 -26.79 1.37
N ALA A 169 -14.57 -26.87 0.19
CA ALA A 169 -15.26 -26.75 -1.08
C ALA A 169 -16.42 -27.76 -1.25
N GLY A 170 -17.66 -27.26 -1.09
CA GLY A 170 -18.82 -27.86 -1.72
C GLY A 170 -18.83 -27.53 -3.22
N PRO A 171 -19.51 -28.31 -4.06
CA PRO A 171 -19.49 -28.13 -5.52
C PRO A 171 -20.01 -26.76 -5.99
N ASN A 172 -20.79 -26.06 -5.15
CA ASN A 172 -21.41 -24.77 -5.46
C ASN A 172 -20.79 -23.58 -4.71
N SER A 173 -19.84 -23.81 -3.80
CA SER A 173 -19.13 -22.73 -3.11
C SER A 173 -17.97 -22.24 -3.95
N SER A 174 -17.82 -20.93 -4.11
CA SER A 174 -16.69 -20.30 -4.80
C SER A 174 -15.40 -20.41 -3.96
N GLY A 175 -14.79 -21.60 -3.99
CA GLY A 175 -13.59 -22.01 -3.23
C GLY A 175 -12.30 -21.29 -3.63
N GLY A 176 -12.32 -19.96 -3.60
CA GLY A 176 -11.14 -19.12 -3.75
C GLY A 176 -10.35 -19.10 -2.44
N PHE A 177 -9.04 -19.35 -2.52
CA PHE A 177 -8.13 -19.22 -1.40
C PHE A 177 -8.26 -17.85 -0.70
N SER A 178 -7.87 -17.77 0.58
CA SER A 178 -7.82 -16.51 1.34
C SER A 178 -7.11 -15.38 0.60
N LEU A 179 -7.47 -14.12 0.94
CA LEU A 179 -6.67 -12.93 0.63
C LEU A 179 -5.17 -13.20 0.86
N LEU A 180 -4.84 -13.76 2.02
CA LEU A 180 -3.46 -13.97 2.46
C LEU A 180 -2.68 -14.91 1.53
N ARG A 181 -3.37 -15.88 0.90
CA ARG A 181 -2.77 -16.85 -0.02
C ARG A 181 -2.79 -16.35 -1.46
N ARG A 182 -3.85 -15.66 -1.89
CA ARG A 182 -3.94 -14.99 -3.21
C ARG A 182 -2.94 -13.85 -3.38
N THR A 183 -2.72 -13.08 -2.32
CA THR A 183 -1.80 -11.94 -2.31
C THR A 183 -0.37 -12.31 -1.88
N SER A 184 -0.09 -13.59 -1.61
CA SER A 184 1.23 -14.01 -1.08
C SER A 184 2.40 -13.77 -2.03
N ALA A 185 2.17 -13.61 -3.35
CA ALA A 185 3.19 -13.22 -4.33
C ALA A 185 3.34 -11.70 -4.47
N GLN A 186 2.37 -10.94 -3.97
CA GLN A 186 2.25 -9.48 -4.00
C GLN A 186 2.81 -8.82 -2.74
N VAL A 187 2.96 -9.58 -1.65
CA VAL A 187 3.56 -9.15 -0.38
C VAL A 187 5.05 -8.84 -0.58
N LYS A 188 5.45 -7.59 -0.29
CA LYS A 188 6.85 -7.15 -0.37
C LYS A 188 7.66 -7.44 0.89
N LEU A 189 6.99 -7.67 2.02
CA LEU A 189 7.63 -8.00 3.30
C LEU A 189 6.71 -8.93 4.11
N LYS A 190 7.19 -10.12 4.46
CA LYS A 190 6.52 -10.98 5.46
C LYS A 190 7.23 -10.84 6.80
N ILE A 191 6.47 -10.49 7.83
CA ILE A 191 6.90 -10.35 9.22
C ILE A 191 6.29 -11.51 10.01
N VAL A 192 7.09 -12.20 10.82
CA VAL A 192 6.60 -13.25 11.73
C VAL A 192 6.76 -12.76 13.16
N ASN A 193 5.62 -12.45 13.80
CA ASN A 193 5.55 -11.94 15.16
C ASN A 193 5.52 -13.09 16.18
N SER A 194 6.67 -13.74 16.35
CA SER A 194 6.90 -14.80 17.34
C SER A 194 7.25 -14.28 18.75
N PHE A 195 7.15 -12.97 18.99
CA PHE A 195 7.55 -12.33 20.25
C PHE A 195 6.41 -12.34 21.27
N ASP A 196 6.76 -12.48 22.55
CA ASP A 196 5.80 -12.36 23.65
C ASP A 196 5.74 -10.90 24.18
N SER A 197 6.80 -10.09 23.97
CA SER A 197 6.84 -8.67 24.33
C SER A 197 6.71 -7.72 23.13
N ILE A 198 6.02 -6.60 23.34
CA ILE A 198 5.90 -5.50 22.35
C ILE A 198 7.27 -4.82 22.11
N ALA A 199 8.13 -4.75 23.14
CA ALA A 199 9.45 -4.11 23.01
C ALA A 199 10.40 -4.90 22.10
N GLU A 200 10.40 -6.24 22.21
CA GLU A 200 11.15 -7.14 21.33
C GLU A 200 10.69 -7.01 19.88
N LEU A 201 9.36 -6.98 19.66
CA LEU A 201 8.77 -6.74 18.36
C LEU A 201 9.22 -5.39 17.80
N HIS A 202 9.18 -4.30 18.58
CA HIS A 202 9.65 -2.99 18.12
C HIS A 202 11.13 -3.00 17.73
N GLN A 203 12.02 -3.60 18.55
CA GLN A 203 13.44 -3.74 18.22
C GLN A 203 13.66 -4.54 16.92
N TYR A 204 12.84 -5.57 16.67
CA TYR A 204 12.86 -6.32 15.41
C TYR A 204 12.37 -5.48 14.21
N LEU A 205 11.29 -4.71 14.36
CA LEU A 205 10.77 -3.80 13.33
C LEU A 205 11.73 -2.65 13.03
N ASP A 206 12.52 -2.20 14.01
CA ASP A 206 13.64 -1.26 13.83
C ASP A 206 14.76 -1.90 13.01
N SER A 207 15.19 -3.12 13.36
CA SER A 207 16.23 -3.86 12.62
C SER A 207 15.84 -4.17 11.16
N LEU A 208 14.54 -4.23 10.86
CA LEU A 208 14.02 -4.46 9.51
C LEU A 208 14.02 -3.21 8.61
N ASP A 209 14.12 -2.00 9.16
CA ASP A 209 13.89 -0.72 8.44
C ASP A 209 12.74 -0.80 7.43
N ILE A 210 11.52 -0.87 7.96
CA ILE A 210 10.26 -0.88 7.19
C ILE A 210 10.04 0.47 6.49
N THR A 211 10.61 1.53 7.04
CA THR A 211 10.66 2.89 6.49
C THR A 211 11.47 3.02 5.19
N ASN A 212 12.32 2.05 4.85
CA ASN A 212 13.27 2.17 3.75
C ASN A 212 12.59 2.26 2.36
N THR A 213 12.72 3.42 1.72
CA THR A 213 12.12 3.69 0.40
C THR A 213 12.72 2.85 -0.73
N ASN A 214 13.91 2.28 -0.57
CA ASN A 214 14.52 1.38 -1.56
C ASN A 214 13.68 0.12 -1.81
N ARG A 215 12.86 -0.30 -0.82
CA ARG A 215 11.90 -1.41 -0.93
C ARG A 215 10.75 -1.12 -1.92
N LEU A 216 10.58 0.14 -2.32
CA LEU A 216 9.59 0.58 -3.33
C LEU A 216 10.25 1.01 -4.63
N ARG A 217 11.33 1.78 -4.54
CA ARG A 217 12.12 2.24 -5.67
C ARG A 217 13.60 2.21 -5.25
N PRO A 218 14.41 1.25 -5.71
CA PRO A 218 15.82 1.19 -5.35
C PRO A 218 16.55 2.47 -5.78
N GLN A 219 17.56 2.88 -5.00
CA GLN A 219 18.55 3.85 -5.46
C GLN A 219 19.27 3.32 -6.70
N TRP A 220 19.87 4.26 -7.45
CA TRP A 220 20.65 3.97 -8.64
C TRP A 220 21.68 2.86 -8.41
N ASP A 221 22.47 2.91 -7.34
CA ASP A 221 23.50 1.89 -7.04
C ASP A 221 22.89 0.49 -6.85
N THR A 222 21.78 0.38 -6.10
CA THR A 222 21.08 -0.90 -5.89
C THR A 222 20.50 -1.42 -7.20
N TYR A 223 19.91 -0.55 -8.03
CA TYR A 223 19.38 -0.90 -9.35
C TYR A 223 20.50 -1.37 -10.30
N PHE A 224 21.62 -0.66 -10.34
CA PHE A 224 22.78 -0.95 -11.18
C PHE A 224 23.49 -2.24 -10.76
N MET A 225 23.68 -2.47 -9.46
CA MET A 225 24.24 -3.73 -8.97
C MET A 225 23.31 -4.92 -9.21
N THR A 226 21.99 -4.74 -9.08
CA THR A 226 21.00 -5.78 -9.44
C THR A 226 21.04 -6.11 -10.94
N LEU A 227 21.21 -5.09 -11.80
CA LEU A 227 21.33 -5.30 -13.24
C LEU A 227 22.65 -6.01 -13.62
N ALA A 228 23.76 -5.70 -12.94
CA ALA A 228 25.03 -6.40 -13.12
C ALA A 228 24.96 -7.86 -12.66
N ASP A 229 24.26 -8.17 -11.56
CA ASP A 229 23.99 -9.56 -11.15
C ASP A 229 23.17 -10.31 -12.22
N LEU A 230 22.07 -9.72 -12.69
CA LEU A 230 21.23 -10.28 -13.76
C LEU A 230 22.01 -10.53 -15.07
N ALA A 231 22.95 -9.65 -15.41
CA ALA A 231 23.87 -9.87 -16.53
C ALA A 231 24.78 -11.10 -16.28
N SER A 232 25.32 -11.23 -15.07
CA SER A 232 26.14 -12.40 -14.68
C SER A 232 25.39 -13.74 -14.79
N GLN A 233 24.06 -13.73 -14.62
CA GLN A 233 23.20 -14.91 -14.81
C GLN A 233 23.05 -15.34 -16.29
N ARG A 234 23.66 -14.60 -17.23
CA ARG A 234 23.84 -14.99 -18.65
C ARG A 234 25.26 -15.46 -18.98
N SER A 235 26.25 -15.29 -18.10
CA SER A 235 27.63 -15.74 -18.36
C SER A 235 27.70 -17.25 -18.54
N ASN A 236 28.30 -17.70 -19.65
CA ASN A 236 28.57 -19.11 -19.93
C ASN A 236 29.80 -19.67 -19.17
N CYS A 237 30.58 -18.83 -18.49
CA CYS A 237 31.80 -19.23 -17.81
C CYS A 237 31.50 -20.14 -16.60
N MET A 238 31.99 -21.39 -16.67
CA MET A 238 31.83 -22.39 -15.62
C MET A 238 32.66 -22.11 -14.36
N LYS A 239 33.72 -21.28 -14.44
CA LYS A 239 34.64 -21.01 -13.31
C LYS A 239 34.19 -19.85 -12.43
N ARG A 240 33.65 -18.78 -13.01
CA ARG A 240 33.07 -17.64 -12.29
C ARG A 240 32.09 -16.91 -13.22
N ARG A 241 30.86 -16.71 -12.76
CA ARG A 241 29.93 -15.76 -13.38
C ARG A 241 30.30 -14.35 -12.94
N VAL A 242 30.36 -13.43 -13.89
CA VAL A 242 30.70 -12.02 -13.69
C VAL A 242 29.84 -11.24 -14.66
N GLY A 243 29.14 -10.24 -14.16
CA GLY A 243 28.43 -9.27 -14.98
C GLY A 243 28.93 -7.87 -14.63
N ALA A 244 28.95 -6.99 -15.62
CA ALA A 244 29.42 -5.62 -15.50
C ALA A 244 28.52 -4.69 -16.32
N ILE A 245 28.29 -3.48 -15.82
CA ILE A 245 27.59 -2.45 -16.58
C ILE A 245 28.41 -1.16 -16.58
N LEU A 246 28.41 -0.45 -17.71
CA LEU A 246 28.95 0.89 -17.82
C LEU A 246 27.79 1.88 -17.74
N VAL A 247 27.85 2.81 -16.79
CA VAL A 247 26.81 3.83 -16.56
C VAL A 247 27.41 5.23 -16.74
N ARG A 248 26.64 6.12 -17.35
CA ARG A 248 26.93 7.55 -17.44
C ARG A 248 25.62 8.32 -17.26
N GLU A 249 25.61 9.34 -16.40
CA GLU A 249 24.44 10.23 -16.19
C GLU A 249 23.14 9.44 -15.87
N ASN A 250 23.27 8.39 -15.04
CA ASN A 250 22.23 7.40 -14.70
C ASN A 250 21.64 6.60 -15.89
N ARG A 251 22.24 6.70 -17.08
CA ARG A 251 21.92 5.87 -18.26
C ARG A 251 22.94 4.75 -18.40
N ILE A 252 22.44 3.53 -18.66
CA ILE A 252 23.28 2.38 -19.03
C ILE A 252 23.81 2.60 -20.45
N VAL A 253 25.13 2.55 -20.59
CA VAL A 253 25.87 2.69 -21.85
C VAL A 253 26.21 1.32 -22.45
N SER A 254 26.55 0.34 -21.59
CA SER A 254 26.84 -1.04 -22.00
C SER A 254 26.63 -2.01 -20.84
N THR A 255 26.47 -3.30 -21.16
CA THR A 255 26.26 -4.43 -20.24
C THR A 255 27.01 -5.65 -20.77
N GLY A 256 27.67 -6.42 -19.90
CA GLY A 256 28.33 -7.69 -20.22
C GLY A 256 28.31 -8.65 -19.05
#